data_AF-A0A813DR39-F1
#
_entry.id   AF-A0A813DR39-F1
#
_cell.length_a   1.000
_cell.length_b   1.000
_cell.length_c   1.000
_cell.angle_alpha   90.00
_cell.angle_beta   90.00
_cell.angle_gamma   90.00
#
_symmetry.space_group_name_H-M   'P 1'
#
loop_
_entity.id
_entity.type
_entity.pdbx_description
1 polymer ?
#
loop_
_entity_poly.entity_id
_entity_poly.type
_entity_poly.pdbx_seq_one_letter_code
_entity_poly.pdbx_strand_id
1 'polypeptide(L)'
;MGRGGDLSSGSLVEGLRWLHTLGDRVPGAVQVAPSMWLGGDFATLASQSEGISLATVRPLMGYAGWSQAQLAMELERGVWVRARATTPETAIFFCMSDWQSSEAFARDLAPSLLWRAALQAAGCSSLAAFPRGPQADEGLKKLLENQYRSKAEETPDKSTSKLLGRVTQRGRNGWQGGGQTPA
;
A
#
# COMPACT_ATOMS: atom_id res chain seq x y z
N MET A 1 -1.16 14.14 -14.32
CA MET A 1 -0.78 14.01 -12.89
C MET A 1 -0.61 12.54 -12.56
N GLY A 2 0.40 12.18 -11.77
CA GLY A 2 0.52 10.82 -11.23
C GLY A 2 -0.45 10.61 -10.06
N ARG A 3 -0.99 9.40 -9.92
CA ARG A 3 -1.78 9.01 -8.74
C ARG A 3 -0.84 8.57 -7.62
N GLY A 4 -0.93 9.20 -6.46
CA GLY A 4 -0.15 8.84 -5.27
C GLY A 4 -0.89 7.88 -4.32
N GLY A 5 -2.23 7.80 -4.42
CA GLY A 5 -3.05 6.86 -3.64
C GLY A 5 -4.53 7.25 -3.63
N ASP A 6 -5.30 6.57 -2.79
CA ASP A 6 -6.75 6.69 -2.62
C ASP A 6 -7.16 7.74 -1.58
N LEU A 7 -6.26 8.10 -0.65
CA LEU A 7 -6.49 9.19 0.28
C LEU A 7 -6.23 10.52 -0.43
N SER A 8 -7.30 11.23 -0.75
CA SER A 8 -7.27 12.67 -0.96
C SER A 8 -7.87 13.37 0.26
N SER A 9 -7.09 14.19 0.94
CA SER A 9 -7.67 15.23 1.80
C SER A 9 -8.65 16.04 0.93
N GLY A 10 -9.84 16.37 1.46
CA GLY A 10 -10.88 17.08 0.70
C GLY A 10 -10.47 18.45 0.11
N SER A 11 -9.23 18.89 0.36
CA SER A 11 -8.55 20.02 -0.28
C SER A 11 -7.52 19.56 -1.32
N LEU A 12 -7.62 20.09 -2.54
CA LEU A 12 -6.66 19.88 -3.64
C LEU A 12 -5.23 20.28 -3.27
N VAL A 13 -5.06 21.23 -2.35
CA VAL A 13 -3.75 21.75 -1.92
C VAL A 13 -3.04 20.78 -0.99
N GLU A 14 -3.78 20.12 -0.10
CA GLU A 14 -3.23 19.17 0.88
C GLU A 14 -2.89 17.81 0.24
N GLY A 15 -3.56 17.46 -0.85
CA GLY A 15 -3.35 16.19 -1.56
C GLY A 15 -2.26 16.23 -2.63
N LEU A 16 -1.72 17.40 -2.97
CA LEU A 16 -0.73 17.56 -4.05
C LEU A 16 0.70 17.53 -3.49
N ARG A 17 1.54 16.65 -4.05
CA ARG A 17 2.95 16.51 -3.72
C ARG A 17 3.80 16.53 -4.98
N TRP A 18 5.07 16.88 -4.84
CA TRP A 18 6.00 16.98 -5.97
C TRP A 18 7.17 16.03 -5.74
N LEU A 19 7.42 15.14 -6.70
CA LEU A 19 8.60 14.30 -6.72
C LEU A 19 9.57 14.84 -7.77
N HIS A 20 10.85 15.03 -7.44
CA HIS A 20 11.79 15.67 -8.35
C HIS A 20 13.25 15.21 -8.14
N THR A 21 14.12 15.58 -9.09
CA THR A 21 15.56 15.29 -9.06
C THR A 21 16.43 16.53 -8.80
N LEU A 22 15.81 17.69 -8.51
CA LEU A 22 16.49 18.99 -8.35
C LEU A 22 17.39 19.12 -7.10
N GLY A 23 17.38 18.16 -6.18
CA GLY A 23 18.30 18.17 -5.03
C GLY A 23 17.99 19.25 -4.00
N ASP A 24 19.05 19.64 -3.28
CA ASP A 24 19.04 20.71 -2.27
C ASP A 24 18.73 22.11 -2.83
N ARG A 25 18.58 22.24 -4.16
CA ARG A 25 18.19 23.49 -4.81
C ARG A 25 16.75 23.90 -4.47
N VAL A 26 15.94 22.97 -3.95
CA VAL A 26 14.56 23.22 -3.52
C VAL A 26 14.50 23.15 -2.00
N PRO A 27 14.46 24.30 -1.29
CA PRO A 27 14.38 24.33 0.16
C PRO A 27 13.17 23.57 0.69
N GLY A 28 13.36 22.84 1.80
CA GLY A 28 12.30 22.06 2.45
C GLY A 28 11.94 20.76 1.74
N ALA A 29 12.61 20.40 0.64
CA ALA A 29 12.46 19.09 0.03
C ALA A 29 13.15 18.01 0.88
N VAL A 30 12.56 16.81 0.93
CA VAL A 30 13.11 15.67 1.67
C VAL A 30 13.61 14.62 0.69
N GLN A 31 14.85 14.18 0.85
CA GLN A 31 15.38 13.07 0.05
C GLN A 31 14.72 11.76 0.49
N VAL A 32 13.98 11.11 -0.42
CA VAL A 32 13.24 9.87 -0.15
C VAL A 32 13.91 8.63 -0.75
N ALA A 33 14.78 8.83 -1.75
CA ALA A 33 15.65 7.81 -2.33
C ALA A 33 16.88 8.50 -2.97
N PRO A 34 17.94 7.77 -3.34
CA PRO A 34 19.10 8.37 -4.01
C PRO A 34 18.69 9.26 -5.19
N SER A 35 19.11 10.53 -5.16
CA SER A 35 18.75 11.56 -6.15
C SER A 35 17.25 11.84 -6.34
N MET A 36 16.38 11.36 -5.46
CA MET A 36 14.92 11.58 -5.51
C MET A 36 14.42 12.33 -4.27
N TRP A 37 13.69 13.41 -4.52
CA TRP A 37 13.29 14.40 -3.53
C TRP A 37 11.78 14.61 -3.56
N LEU A 38 11.16 14.73 -2.39
CA LEU A 38 9.72 14.91 -2.24
C LEU A 38 9.42 16.24 -1.55
N GLY A 39 8.48 17.00 -2.12
CA GLY A 39 8.01 18.27 -1.56
C GLY A 39 8.96 19.43 -1.84
N GLY A 40 9.08 20.33 -0.86
CA GLY A 40 9.83 21.56 -0.98
C GLY A 40 8.98 22.76 -1.41
N ASP A 41 9.62 23.94 -1.38
CA ASP A 41 9.00 25.20 -1.72
C ASP A 41 8.56 25.24 -3.20
N PHE A 42 7.26 25.45 -3.43
CA PHE A 42 6.68 25.42 -4.77
C PHE A 42 7.18 26.57 -5.64
N ALA A 43 7.36 27.78 -5.07
CA ALA A 43 7.84 28.92 -5.84
C ALA A 43 9.26 28.68 -6.36
N THR A 44 10.14 28.14 -5.50
CA THR A 44 11.49 27.74 -5.89
C THR A 44 11.44 26.63 -6.93
N LEU A 45 10.62 25.59 -6.73
CA LEU A 45 10.47 24.50 -7.67
C LEU A 45 9.98 24.98 -9.06
N ALA A 46 9.01 25.91 -9.10
CA ALA A 46 8.52 26.52 -10.33
C ALA A 46 9.62 27.32 -11.04
N SER A 47 10.34 28.19 -10.32
CA SER A 47 11.43 28.99 -10.89
C SER A 47 12.59 28.13 -11.41
N GLN A 48 12.92 27.02 -10.74
CA GLN A 48 13.94 26.09 -11.19
C GLN A 48 13.46 25.26 -12.40
N SER A 49 12.16 25.05 -12.55
CA SER A 49 11.58 24.36 -13.71
C SER A 49 11.51 25.23 -14.97
N GLU A 50 11.59 26.56 -14.84
CA GLU A 50 11.71 27.48 -15.97
C GLU A 50 13.07 27.30 -16.67
N GLY A 51 13.09 26.46 -17.70
CA GLY A 51 14.29 26.12 -18.48
C GLY A 51 14.84 24.70 -18.26
N ILE A 52 14.25 23.94 -17.32
CA ILE A 52 14.54 22.51 -17.12
C ILE A 52 13.40 21.69 -17.72
N SER A 53 13.72 20.53 -18.30
CA SER A 53 12.69 19.61 -18.82
C SER A 53 11.67 19.25 -17.74
N LEU A 54 10.37 19.39 -18.05
CA LEU A 54 9.24 18.96 -17.20
C LEU A 54 9.32 17.48 -16.78
N ALA A 55 10.18 16.70 -17.44
CA ALA A 55 10.55 15.34 -17.07
C ALA A 55 11.22 15.21 -15.69
N THR A 56 11.71 16.32 -15.11
CA THR A 56 12.45 16.35 -13.83
C THR A 56 11.57 16.54 -12.60
N VAL A 57 10.30 16.90 -12.79
CA VAL A 57 9.32 17.15 -11.72
C VAL A 57 8.03 16.41 -12.04
N ARG A 58 7.58 15.56 -11.12
CA ARG A 58 6.33 14.80 -11.20
C ARG A 58 5.36 15.24 -10.11
N PRO A 59 4.23 15.89 -10.46
CA PRO A 59 3.13 16.10 -9.54
C PRO A 59 2.42 14.77 -9.25
N LEU A 60 2.22 14.51 -7.96
CA LEU A 60 1.50 13.36 -7.41
C LEU A 60 0.27 13.86 -6.65
N MET A 61 -0.89 13.29 -6.96
CA MET A 61 -2.14 13.62 -6.28
C MET A 61 -2.62 12.43 -5.44
N GLY A 62 -2.94 12.71 -4.18
CA GLY A 62 -3.30 11.71 -3.18
C GLY A 62 -2.07 10.98 -2.62
N TYR A 63 -2.30 10.16 -1.60
CA TYR A 63 -1.28 9.30 -1.00
C TYR A 63 -1.92 8.02 -0.48
N ALA A 64 -1.10 6.98 -0.28
CA ALA A 64 -1.48 5.81 0.51
C ALA A 64 -0.90 5.99 1.92
N GLY A 65 -1.75 5.82 2.93
CA GLY A 65 -1.40 6.04 4.33
C GLY A 65 -1.66 4.79 5.15
N TRP A 66 -0.75 4.50 6.07
CA TRP A 66 -0.89 3.43 7.05
C TRP A 66 -0.62 3.96 8.44
N SER A 67 -1.30 3.39 9.44
CA SER A 67 -0.76 3.44 10.80
C SER A 67 0.48 2.55 10.88
N GLN A 68 1.39 2.86 11.82
CA GLN A 68 2.61 2.07 12.02
C GLN A 68 2.31 0.60 12.28
N ALA A 69 1.32 0.30 13.13
CA ALA A 69 0.94 -1.06 13.48
C ALA A 69 0.35 -1.82 12.29
N GLN A 70 -0.46 -1.15 11.46
CA GLN A 70 -1.05 -1.76 10.27
C GLN A 70 0.02 -2.14 9.26
N LEU A 71 0.93 -1.23 8.90
CA LEU A 71 1.97 -1.52 7.93
C LEU A 71 2.91 -2.63 8.40
N ALA A 72 3.26 -2.65 9.69
CA ALA A 72 4.08 -3.72 10.28
C ALA A 72 3.40 -5.09 10.13
N MET A 73 2.12 -5.18 10.47
CA MET A 73 1.35 -6.42 10.32
C MET A 73 1.25 -6.87 8.85
N GLU A 74 1.02 -5.94 7.92
CA GLU A 74 0.91 -6.25 6.50
C GLU A 74 2.26 -6.76 5.93
N LEU A 75 3.38 -6.19 6.37
CA LEU A 75 4.72 -6.68 6.04
C LEU A 75 4.98 -8.08 6.62
N GLU A 76 4.65 -8.32 7.88
CA GLU A 76 4.81 -9.63 8.55
C GLU A 76 3.97 -10.73 7.88
N ARG A 77 2.78 -10.38 7.41
CA ARG A 77 1.88 -11.31 6.70
C ARG A 77 2.27 -11.54 5.24
N GLY A 78 3.29 -10.87 4.73
CA GLY A 78 3.72 -10.97 3.33
C GLY A 78 2.73 -10.35 2.35
N VAL A 79 1.89 -9.42 2.80
CA VAL A 79 1.00 -8.64 1.91
C VAL A 79 1.83 -7.70 1.03
N TRP A 80 2.90 -7.13 1.61
CA TRP A 80 3.85 -6.28 0.91
C TRP A 80 5.24 -6.88 0.88
N VAL A 81 5.95 -6.63 -0.23
CA VAL A 81 7.38 -6.91 -0.37
C VAL A 81 8.13 -5.59 -0.39
N ARG A 82 9.19 -5.47 0.42
CA ARG A 82 10.01 -4.26 0.46
C ARG A 82 11.16 -4.36 -0.55
N ALA A 83 11.13 -3.50 -1.57
CA ALA A 83 12.27 -3.23 -2.42
C ALA A 83 12.93 -1.90 -2.01
N ARG A 84 14.25 -1.78 -2.19
CA ARG A 84 14.98 -0.53 -1.97
C ARG A 84 15.73 -0.15 -3.23
N ALA A 85 15.54 1.07 -3.71
CA ALA A 85 16.42 1.66 -4.71
C ALA A 85 17.73 2.08 -4.00
N THR A 86 18.83 1.45 -4.36
CA THR A 86 20.15 1.71 -3.75
C THR A 86 21.02 2.66 -4.57
N THR A 87 20.65 2.92 -5.83
CA THR A 87 21.39 3.82 -6.72
C THR A 87 20.48 4.91 -7.28
N PRO A 88 21.03 6.08 -7.69
CA PRO A 88 20.27 7.12 -8.38
C PRO A 88 19.50 6.60 -9.60
N GLU A 89 20.12 5.74 -10.41
CA GLU A 89 19.53 5.23 -11.66
C GLU A 89 18.31 4.36 -11.38
N THR A 90 18.40 3.48 -10.37
CA THR A 90 17.27 2.62 -9.95
C THR A 90 16.15 3.43 -9.31
N ALA A 91 16.48 4.45 -8.52
CA ALA A 91 15.49 5.33 -7.90
C ALA A 91 14.74 6.15 -8.96
N ILE A 92 15.47 6.79 -9.88
CA ILE A 92 14.88 7.53 -11.00
C ILE A 92 14.05 6.59 -11.87
N PHE A 93 14.54 5.39 -12.19
CA PHE A 93 13.77 4.41 -12.95
C PHE A 93 12.44 4.09 -12.26
N PHE A 94 12.43 3.78 -10.96
CA PHE A 94 11.19 3.46 -10.24
C PHE A 94 10.22 4.63 -10.11
N CYS A 95 10.74 5.85 -9.97
CA CYS A 95 9.94 7.02 -9.64
C CYS A 95 9.53 7.88 -10.84
N MET A 96 10.28 7.81 -11.95
CA MET A 96 10.21 8.79 -13.04
C MET A 96 10.04 8.16 -14.41
N SER A 97 10.31 6.87 -14.62
CA SER A 97 10.33 6.26 -15.97
C SER A 97 9.02 6.40 -16.75
N ASP A 98 7.87 6.20 -16.12
CA ASP A 98 6.55 6.37 -16.73
C ASP A 98 6.21 7.84 -17.00
N TRP A 99 6.82 8.75 -16.25
CA TRP A 99 6.61 10.19 -16.37
C TRP A 99 7.46 10.83 -17.48
N GLN A 100 8.68 10.35 -17.67
CA GLN A 100 9.63 10.92 -18.64
C GLN A 100 9.34 10.48 -20.08
N SER A 101 8.56 9.42 -20.28
CA SER A 101 8.27 8.91 -21.61
C SER A 101 7.17 9.72 -22.32
N SER A 102 7.50 10.29 -23.48
CA SER A 102 6.53 10.90 -24.38
C SER A 102 5.70 9.86 -25.16
N GLU A 103 6.20 8.63 -25.29
CA GLU A 103 5.53 7.57 -26.04
C GLU A 103 4.41 6.91 -25.23
N ALA A 104 3.22 6.80 -25.82
CA ALA A 104 2.05 6.15 -25.19
C ALA A 104 2.32 4.67 -24.87
N PHE A 105 2.97 3.96 -25.78
CA PHE A 105 3.29 2.54 -25.63
C PHE A 105 4.18 2.25 -24.41
N ALA A 106 5.20 3.09 -24.19
CA ALA A 106 6.07 2.99 -23.02
C ALA A 106 5.32 3.27 -21.70
N ARG A 107 4.30 4.15 -21.71
CA ARG A 107 3.44 4.40 -20.54
C ARG A 107 2.55 3.20 -20.19
N ASP A 108 2.08 2.45 -21.18
CA ASP A 108 1.23 1.27 -20.95
C ASP A 108 2.04 0.05 -20.48
N LEU A 109 3.28 -0.09 -20.96
CA LEU A 109 4.18 -1.16 -20.52
C LEU A 109 4.85 -0.88 -19.17
N ALA A 110 5.11 0.39 -18.85
CA ALA A 110 5.89 0.80 -17.69
C ALA A 110 5.41 0.20 -16.36
N PRO A 111 4.10 0.16 -16.02
CA PRO A 111 3.65 -0.39 -14.74
C PRO A 111 4.05 -1.86 -14.55
N SER A 112 3.91 -2.67 -15.60
CA SER A 112 4.24 -4.10 -15.54
C SER A 112 5.75 -4.33 -15.44
N LEU A 113 6.55 -3.55 -16.18
CA LEU A 113 8.01 -3.59 -16.13
C LEU A 113 8.54 -3.12 -14.77
N LEU A 114 7.96 -2.05 -14.22
CA LEU A 114 8.29 -1.52 -12.90
C LEU A 114 7.99 -2.55 -11.80
N TRP A 115 6.83 -3.19 -11.87
CA TRP A 115 6.47 -4.24 -10.92
C TRP A 115 7.45 -5.43 -10.98
N ARG A 116 7.81 -5.89 -12.19
CA ARG A 116 8.80 -6.96 -12.37
C ARG A 116 10.17 -6.55 -11.85
N ALA A 117 10.64 -5.35 -12.19
CA ALA A 117 11.92 -4.82 -11.74
C ALA A 117 11.97 -4.68 -10.21
N ALA A 118 10.88 -4.21 -9.59
CA ALA A 118 10.79 -4.09 -8.13
C ALA A 118 10.87 -5.45 -7.44
N LEU A 119 10.21 -6.48 -7.99
CA LEU A 119 10.30 -7.84 -7.45
C LEU A 119 11.69 -8.46 -7.66
N GLN A 120 12.35 -8.21 -8.79
CA GLN A 120 13.74 -8.63 -8.96
C GLN A 120 14.65 -7.96 -7.91
N ALA A 121 14.50 -6.65 -7.72
CA ALA A 121 15.26 -5.90 -6.72
C ALA A 121 15.00 -6.38 -5.29
N ALA A 122 13.83 -6.94 -5.01
CA ALA A 122 13.49 -7.56 -3.73
C ALA A 122 13.95 -9.03 -3.59
N GLY A 123 14.61 -9.60 -4.61
CA GLY A 123 15.02 -11.01 -4.62
C GLY A 123 13.87 -12.00 -4.92
N CYS A 124 12.71 -11.51 -5.33
CA CYS A 124 11.52 -12.31 -5.65
C CYS A 124 11.48 -12.70 -7.14
N SER A 125 12.55 -13.31 -7.66
CA SER A 125 12.70 -13.58 -9.09
C SER A 125 11.59 -14.48 -9.67
N SER A 126 11.07 -15.44 -8.90
CA SER A 126 9.95 -16.28 -9.33
C SER A 126 8.65 -15.48 -9.54
N LEU A 127 8.37 -14.51 -8.65
CA LEU A 127 7.23 -13.61 -8.81
C LEU A 127 7.46 -12.62 -9.95
N ALA A 128 8.69 -12.13 -10.11
CA ALA A 128 9.05 -11.24 -11.22
C ALA A 128 8.94 -11.93 -12.59
N ALA A 129 9.17 -13.25 -12.64
CA ALA A 129 9.03 -14.07 -13.85
C ALA A 129 7.58 -14.52 -14.09
N PHE A 130 6.69 -14.39 -13.11
CA PHE A 130 5.34 -14.91 -13.19
C PHE A 130 4.59 -14.36 -14.42
N PRO A 131 3.89 -15.21 -15.19
CA PRO A 131 3.07 -14.74 -16.32
C PRO A 131 1.98 -13.79 -15.82
N ARG A 132 1.84 -12.62 -16.44
CA ARG A 132 0.79 -11.64 -16.12
C ARG A 132 -0.13 -11.51 -17.32
N GLY A 133 -1.42 -11.35 -17.06
CA GLY A 133 -2.45 -11.20 -18.09
C GLY A 133 -3.80 -11.69 -17.58
N PRO A 134 -4.92 -11.35 -18.26
CA PRO A 134 -6.26 -11.58 -17.73
C PRO A 134 -6.51 -13.02 -17.26
N GLN A 135 -6.07 -14.01 -18.04
CA GLN A 135 -6.27 -15.42 -17.73
C GLN A 135 -5.41 -15.90 -16.55
N ALA A 136 -4.13 -15.52 -16.52
CA ALA A 136 -3.20 -15.91 -15.44
C ALA A 136 -3.57 -15.22 -14.12
N ASP A 137 -3.91 -13.94 -14.18
CA ASP A 137 -4.32 -13.13 -13.03
C ASP A 137 -5.65 -13.66 -12.44
N GLU A 138 -6.61 -14.07 -13.28
CA GLU A 138 -7.87 -14.68 -12.83
C GLU A 138 -7.65 -16.05 -12.15
N GLY A 139 -6.76 -16.88 -12.71
CA GLY A 139 -6.38 -18.15 -12.08
C GLY A 139 -5.73 -17.94 -10.72
N LEU A 140 -4.81 -16.96 -10.61
CA LEU A 140 -4.16 -16.62 -9.35
C LEU A 140 -5.15 -16.10 -8.30
N LYS A 141 -6.09 -15.24 -8.69
CA LYS A 141 -7.16 -14.76 -7.78
C LYS A 141 -7.95 -15.91 -7.20
N LYS A 142 -8.43 -16.84 -8.03
CA LYS A 142 -9.19 -18.01 -7.58
C LYS A 142 -8.39 -18.88 -6.60
N LEU A 143 -7.11 -19.11 -6.89
CA LEU A 143 -6.22 -19.86 -6.00
C LEU A 143 -6.06 -19.17 -4.64
N LEU A 144 -5.81 -17.85 -4.64
CA LEU A 144 -5.69 -17.07 -3.42
C LEU A 144 -6.99 -17.08 -2.61
N GLU A 145 -8.13 -16.83 -3.25
CA GLU A 145 -9.45 -16.86 -2.61
C GLU A 145 -9.73 -18.22 -1.94
N ASN A 146 -9.41 -19.32 -2.62
CA ASN A 146 -9.54 -20.67 -2.06
C ASN A 146 -8.62 -20.88 -0.85
N GLN A 147 -7.36 -20.42 -0.94
CA GLN A 147 -6.41 -20.53 0.16
C GLN A 147 -6.83 -19.70 1.38
N TYR A 148 -7.32 -18.47 1.17
CA TYR A 148 -7.84 -17.63 2.24
C TYR A 148 -9.06 -18.25 2.91
N ARG A 149 -9.97 -18.83 2.12
CA ARG A 149 -11.15 -19.54 2.63
C ARG A 149 -10.76 -20.74 3.51
N SER A 150 -9.85 -21.58 3.03
CA SER A 150 -9.34 -22.74 3.79
C SER A 150 -8.66 -22.33 5.09
N LYS A 151 -7.81 -21.28 5.08
CA LYS A 151 -7.18 -20.76 6.30
C LYS A 151 -8.19 -20.18 7.30
N ALA A 152 -9.29 -19.58 6.84
CA ALA A 152 -10.33 -19.06 7.71
C ALA A 152 -11.13 -20.19 8.37
N GLU A 153 -11.37 -21.29 7.65
CA GLU A 153 -12.02 -22.50 8.17
C GLU A 153 -11.16 -23.25 9.19
N GLU A 154 -9.83 -23.19 9.08
CA GLU A 154 -8.87 -23.83 9.99
C GLU A 154 -8.60 -23.06 11.30
N THR A 155 -9.07 -21.81 11.44
CA THR A 155 -9.02 -21.06 12.71
C THR A 155 -10.33 -21.20 13.50
N PRO A 156 -10.52 -22.25 14.32
CA PRO A 156 -11.60 -22.24 15.30
C PRO A 156 -11.25 -21.23 16.38
N ASP A 157 -12.09 -20.22 16.52
CA ASP A 157 -12.05 -19.27 17.62
C ASP A 157 -12.11 -20.03 18.97
N LYS A 158 -10.96 -20.20 19.62
CA LYS A 158 -10.84 -20.82 20.95
C LYS A 158 -11.39 -19.90 22.07
N SER A 159 -11.93 -18.73 21.75
CA SER A 159 -12.55 -17.81 22.71
C SER A 159 -14.07 -17.99 22.83
N THR A 160 -14.79 -18.28 21.74
CA THR A 160 -16.27 -18.39 21.76
C THR A 160 -16.79 -19.69 22.38
N SER A 161 -16.00 -20.77 22.41
CA SER A 161 -16.40 -22.05 23.05
C SER A 161 -16.55 -21.95 24.58
N LYS A 162 -15.81 -21.05 25.26
CA LYS A 162 -15.89 -20.91 26.73
C LYS A 162 -17.06 -20.06 27.22
N LEU A 163 -17.65 -19.22 26.37
CA LEU A 163 -18.75 -18.33 26.76
C LEU A 163 -20.13 -18.97 26.58
N LEU A 164 -20.30 -19.88 25.60
CA LEU A 164 -21.54 -20.61 25.38
C LEU A 164 -21.74 -21.81 26.33
N GLY A 165 -20.67 -22.30 26.97
CA GLY A 165 -20.74 -23.39 27.96
C GLY A 165 -21.17 -22.98 29.37
N ARG A 166 -21.20 -21.69 29.70
CA ARG A 166 -21.63 -21.19 31.03
C ARG A 166 -23.10 -20.76 31.09
N VAL A 167 -23.77 -20.59 29.94
CA VAL A 167 -25.17 -20.14 29.90
C VAL A 167 -26.17 -21.31 29.92
N THR A 168 -25.75 -22.53 29.55
CA THR A 168 -26.65 -23.70 29.46
C THR A 168 -26.74 -24.56 30.72
N GLN A 169 -25.94 -24.30 31.77
CA GLN A 169 -26.05 -25.01 33.06
C GLN A 169 -26.76 -24.24 34.20
N ARG A 170 -27.25 -23.01 33.96
CA ARG A 170 -28.06 -22.26 34.95
C ARG A 170 -29.58 -22.29 34.72
N GLY A 171 -30.07 -23.17 33.84
CA GLY A 171 -31.50 -23.25 33.47
C GLY A 171 -32.26 -24.48 33.99
N ARG A 172 -31.61 -25.40 34.72
CA ARG A 172 -32.26 -26.54 35.37
C ARG A 172 -31.84 -26.55 36.82
N ASN A 173 -32.67 -26.01 37.71
CA ASN A 173 -32.97 -26.54 39.05
C ASN A 173 -33.76 -25.50 39.86
N GLY A 174 -35.03 -25.80 40.11
CA GLY A 174 -35.73 -25.47 41.36
C GLY A 174 -36.27 -24.05 41.52
N TRP A 175 -37.58 -23.88 41.31
CA TRP A 175 -38.39 -22.97 42.13
C TRP A 175 -39.57 -23.78 42.70
N GLN A 176 -39.44 -24.17 43.97
CA GLN A 176 -40.49 -24.67 44.85
C GLN A 176 -40.78 -23.60 45.91
N GLY A 177 -42.06 -23.40 46.23
CA GLY A 177 -42.57 -22.70 47.43
C GLY A 177 -42.44 -21.17 47.38
N GLY A 178 -43.40 -20.36 47.80
CA GLY A 178 -44.31 -20.51 48.94
C GLY A 178 -44.16 -19.21 49.76
N GLY A 179 -45.23 -18.42 49.87
CA GLY A 179 -45.16 -17.00 50.24
C GLY A 179 -44.98 -16.67 51.73
N GLN A 180 -44.92 -15.37 52.02
CA GLN A 180 -45.59 -14.64 53.11
C GLN A 180 -45.10 -13.17 53.17
N THR A 181 -46.06 -12.24 53.31
CA THR A 181 -45.95 -10.87 53.86
C THR A 181 -45.55 -10.92 55.34
N PRO A 182 -45.10 -9.83 56.02
CA PRO A 182 -45.88 -8.60 56.22
C PRO A 182 -45.07 -7.29 56.43
N ALA A 183 -45.80 -6.27 56.88
CA ALA A 183 -45.39 -4.97 57.42
C ALA A 183 -44.41 -5.06 58.60
#